data_AF-A0A0G1WA55-F1
#
_entry.id   AF-A0A0G1WA55-F1
#
_cell.length_a   1.000
_cell.length_b   1.000
_cell.length_c   1.000
_cell.angle_alpha   90.00
_cell.angle_beta   90.00
_cell.angle_gamma   90.00
#
_symmetry.space_group_name_H-M   'P 1'
#
loop_
_entity.id
_entity.type
_entity.pdbx_description
1 polymer ?
#
loop_
_entity_poly.entity_id
_entity_poly.type
_entity_poly.pdbx_seq_one_letter_code
_entity_poly.pdbx_strand_id
1 'polypeptide(L)'
;MRILIATGVYPPAIGGPAQYAKNLKEEWERAGYKVKVKTFRLEYSLPTGVRHFYFFLKILPAVLWSEFIFALDTFSVGWPATCAAKIFGKK
;
A
#
# COMPACT_ATOMS: atom_id res chain seq x y z
N MET A 1 -2.69 16.75 0.70
CA MET A 1 -2.55 15.55 -0.16
C MET A 1 -3.03 14.30 0.58
N ARG A 2 -3.73 13.40 -0.12
CA ARG A 2 -4.13 12.07 0.39
C ARG A 2 -3.17 11.01 -0.14
N ILE A 3 -2.43 10.35 0.74
CA ILE A 3 -1.38 9.39 0.38
C ILE A 3 -1.79 7.99 0.78
N LEU A 4 -1.64 7.02 -0.14
CA LEU A 4 -1.77 5.60 0.15
C LEU A 4 -0.39 4.95 0.17
N ILE A 5 0.02 4.39 1.30
CA ILE A 5 1.20 3.52 1.39
C ILE A 5 0.75 2.08 1.21
N ALA A 6 1.28 1.39 0.21
CA ALA A 6 1.10 -0.04 0.01
C ALA A 6 2.40 -0.77 0.40
N THR A 7 2.33 -1.69 1.37
CA THR A 7 3.49 -2.43 1.86
C THR A 7 3.13 -3.89 2.10
N GLY A 8 4.07 -4.81 1.89
CA GLY A 8 3.86 -6.21 2.29
C GLY A 8 3.84 -6.36 3.81
N VAL A 9 4.68 -5.60 4.51
CA VAL A 9 4.97 -5.75 5.94
C VAL A 9 4.76 -4.41 6.66
N TYR A 10 4.14 -4.44 7.84
CA TYR A 10 3.91 -3.27 8.68
C TYR A 10 4.06 -3.65 10.17
N PRO A 11 4.50 -2.74 11.07
CA PRO A 11 4.63 -3.05 12.48
C PRO A 11 3.32 -3.59 13.07
N PRO A 12 3.35 -4.65 13.90
CA PRO A 12 4.50 -5.16 14.68
C PRO A 12 5.46 -6.10 13.94
N ALA A 13 5.22 -6.42 12.66
CA ALA A 13 6.14 -7.27 11.91
C ALA A 13 7.48 -6.57 11.64
N ILE A 14 8.58 -7.32 11.74
CA ILE A 14 9.95 -6.82 11.60
C ILE A 14 10.33 -6.79 10.12
N GLY A 15 10.93 -5.69 9.66
CA GLY A 15 11.50 -5.58 8.31
C GLY A 15 11.71 -4.13 7.86
N GLY A 16 12.61 -3.92 6.89
CA GLY A 16 12.87 -2.60 6.31
C GLY A 16 11.61 -1.89 5.82
N PRO A 17 10.77 -2.52 4.96
CA PRO A 17 9.52 -1.93 4.50
C PRO A 17 8.56 -1.55 5.64
N ALA A 18 8.55 -2.30 6.74
CA ALA A 18 7.71 -1.99 7.90
C ALA A 18 8.18 -0.70 8.60
N GLN A 19 9.49 -0.52 8.76
CA GLN A 19 10.06 0.69 9.35
C GLN A 19 9.87 1.91 8.44
N TYR A 20 10.11 1.78 7.13
CA TYR A 20 9.85 2.85 6.17
C TYR A 20 8.37 3.24 6.15
N ALA A 21 7.46 2.27 6.09
CA ALA A 21 6.01 2.54 6.08
C ALA A 21 5.55 3.31 7.32
N LYS A 22 6.03 2.92 8.51
CA LYS A 22 5.69 3.59 9.76
C LYS A 22 6.26 5.00 9.81
N ASN A 23 7.55 5.15 9.57
CA ASN A 23 8.21 6.44 9.69
C ASN A 23 7.68 7.43 8.65
N LEU A 24 7.51 7.02 7.39
CA LEU A 24 6.94 7.88 6.34
C LEU A 24 5.50 8.29 6.65
N LYS A 25 4.69 7.36 7.19
CA LYS A 25 3.34 7.70 7.65
C LYS A 25 3.39 8.80 8.70
N GLU A 26 4.19 8.63 9.74
CA GLU A 26 4.32 9.60 10.83
C GLU A 26 4.83 10.96 10.34
N GLU A 27 5.88 10.98 9.50
CA GLU A 27 6.40 12.24 8.96
C GLU A 27 5.41 12.95 8.04
N TRP A 28 4.72 12.23 7.17
CA TRP A 28 3.75 12.84 6.26
C TRP A 28 2.49 13.31 7.00
N GLU A 29 2.05 12.59 8.03
CA GLU A 29 0.98 13.06 8.91
C GLU A 29 1.42 14.32 9.68
N ARG A 30 2.66 14.38 10.19
CA ARG A 30 3.24 15.60 10.78
C ARG A 30 3.29 16.77 9.81
N ALA A 31 3.57 16.51 8.54
CA ALA A 31 3.55 17.52 7.48
C ALA A 31 2.13 17.94 7.04
N GLY A 32 1.06 17.43 7.68
CA GLY A 32 -0.32 17.80 7.40
C GLY A 32 -0.99 16.98 6.28
N TYR A 33 -0.34 15.92 5.78
CA TYR A 33 -0.93 15.02 4.81
C TYR A 33 -1.82 13.98 5.47
N LYS A 34 -2.82 13.48 4.74
CA LYS A 34 -3.65 12.37 5.20
C LYS A 34 -3.08 11.08 4.63
N VAL A 35 -2.63 10.16 5.49
CA VAL A 35 -1.98 8.92 5.06
C VAL A 35 -2.83 7.71 5.42
N LYS A 36 -3.00 6.78 4.48
CA LYS A 36 -3.57 5.45 4.73
C LYS A 36 -2.53 4.39 4.39
N VAL A 37 -2.43 3.34 5.20
CA VAL A 37 -1.53 2.21 4.95
C VAL A 37 -2.37 0.96 4.64
N LYS A 38 -2.02 0.25 3.57
CA LYS A 38 -2.58 -1.07 3.24
C LYS A 38 -1.45 -2.11 3.23
N THR A 39 -1.61 -3.12 4.07
CA THR A 39 -0.65 -4.20 4.29
C THR A 39 -1.23 -5.55 3.92
N PHE A 40 -0.36 -6.53 3.66
CA PHE A 40 -0.77 -7.93 3.58
C PHE A 40 -1.19 -8.42 4.98
N ARG A 41 -2.21 -9.26 5.03
CA ARG A 41 -2.70 -9.98 6.21
C ARG A 41 -3.26 -11.35 5.82
N LEU A 42 -4.35 -11.37 5.05
CA LEU A 42 -4.93 -12.62 4.52
C LEU A 42 -4.17 -13.10 3.27
N GLU A 43 -3.51 -12.19 2.59
CA GLU A 43 -2.70 -12.42 1.40
C GLU A 43 -1.53 -13.38 1.66
N TYR A 44 -1.07 -13.49 2.92
CA TYR A 44 -0.03 -14.42 3.32
C TYR A 44 -0.46 -15.89 3.21
N SER A 45 -1.74 -16.20 3.44
CA SER A 45 -2.28 -17.57 3.36
C SER A 45 -2.81 -17.95 1.98
N LEU A 46 -2.92 -16.99 1.05
CA LEU A 46 -3.42 -17.22 -0.30
C LEU A 46 -2.28 -17.64 -1.26
N PRO A 47 -2.55 -18.51 -2.26
CA PRO A 47 -1.55 -18.86 -3.26
C PRO A 47 -1.12 -17.64 -4.08
N THR A 48 0.04 -17.75 -4.73
CA THR A 48 0.55 -16.74 -5.66
C THR A 48 -0.46 -16.52 -6.80
N GLY A 49 -0.62 -15.27 -7.23
CA GLY A 49 -1.67 -14.86 -8.17
C GLY A 49 -2.96 -14.43 -7.45
N VAL A 50 -3.61 -15.34 -6.72
CA VAL A 50 -4.86 -15.02 -5.97
C VAL A 50 -4.60 -13.94 -4.93
N ARG A 51 -3.47 -14.00 -4.23
CA ARG A 51 -3.07 -12.96 -3.28
C ARG A 51 -2.96 -11.56 -3.91
N HIS A 52 -2.44 -11.47 -5.13
CA HIS A 52 -2.26 -10.20 -5.85
C HIS A 52 -3.60 -9.63 -6.31
N PHE A 53 -4.48 -10.50 -6.82
CA PHE A 53 -5.83 -10.10 -7.22
C PHE A 53 -6.67 -9.67 -6.02
N TYR A 54 -6.62 -10.41 -4.92
CA TYR A 54 -7.31 -10.02 -3.68
C TYR A 54 -6.76 -8.69 -3.15
N PHE A 55 -5.44 -8.51 -3.12
CA PHE A 55 -4.84 -7.26 -2.68
C PHE A 55 -5.24 -6.08 -3.59
N PHE A 56 -5.25 -6.28 -4.90
CA PHE A 56 -5.76 -5.30 -5.87
C PHE A 56 -7.17 -4.84 -5.50
N LEU A 57 -8.10 -5.78 -5.27
CA LEU A 57 -9.48 -5.45 -4.85
C LEU A 57 -9.52 -4.72 -3.50
N LYS A 58 -8.72 -5.16 -2.53
CA LYS A 58 -8.64 -4.59 -1.19
C LYS A 58 -8.17 -3.13 -1.18
N ILE A 59 -7.28 -2.76 -2.09
CA ILE A 59 -6.74 -1.39 -2.16
C ILE A 59 -7.63 -0.44 -2.95
N LEU A 60 -8.58 -0.91 -3.77
CA LEU A 60 -9.41 -0.04 -4.62
C LEU A 60 -10.08 1.13 -3.88
N PRO A 61 -10.73 0.93 -2.71
CA PRO A 61 -11.35 2.05 -2.00
C PRO A 61 -10.32 3.07 -1.49
N ALA A 62 -9.11 2.60 -1.16
CA ALA A 62 -8.03 3.45 -0.71
C ALA A 62 -7.37 4.20 -1.89
N VAL A 63 -7.24 3.56 -3.05
CA VAL A 63 -6.75 4.13 -4.30
C VAL A 63 -7.64 5.27 -4.78
N LEU A 64 -8.97 5.07 -4.74
CA LEU A 64 -9.95 6.11 -5.06
C LEU A 64 -9.83 7.33 -4.14
N TRP A 65 -9.62 7.09 -2.85
CA TRP A 65 -9.41 8.14 -1.85
C TRP A 65 -8.06 8.84 -2.02
N SER A 66 -7.01 8.16 -2.46
CA SER A 66 -5.67 8.74 -2.57
C SER A 66 -5.48 9.61 -3.83
N GLU A 67 -4.51 10.51 -3.73
CA GLU A 67 -3.97 11.34 -4.81
C GLU A 67 -2.57 10.86 -5.22
N PHE A 68 -1.85 10.25 -4.29
CA PHE A 68 -0.51 9.68 -4.48
C PHE A 68 -0.40 8.31 -3.82
N ILE A 69 0.17 7.34 -4.52
CA ILE A 69 0.35 5.95 -4.06
C ILE A 69 1.84 5.65 -3.94
N PHE A 70 2.27 5.26 -2.75
CA PHE A 70 3.64 4.90 -2.44
C PHE A 70 3.75 3.40 -2.15
N ALA A 71 4.31 2.64 -3.08
CA ALA A 71 4.52 1.20 -2.94
C ALA A 71 5.92 0.89 -2.42
N LEU A 72 6.01 0.10 -1.34
CA LEU A 72 7.27 -0.27 -0.66
C LEU A 72 7.80 -1.66 -1.04
N ASP A 73 7.19 -2.29 -2.04
CA ASP A 73 7.64 -3.55 -2.63
C ASP A 73 7.23 -3.55 -4.11
N THR A 74 8.04 -4.22 -4.94
CA THR A 74 7.91 -4.18 -6.41
C THR A 74 6.85 -5.15 -6.93
N PHE A 75 6.84 -6.39 -6.46
CA PHE A 75 6.02 -7.45 -7.09
C PHE A 75 4.76 -7.79 -6.29
N SER A 76 4.87 -7.95 -4.98
CA SER A 76 3.77 -8.35 -4.10
C SER A 76 2.72 -7.25 -4.00
N VAL A 77 3.14 -6.02 -3.71
CA VAL A 77 2.22 -4.86 -3.59
C VAL A 77 2.34 -3.89 -4.75
N GLY A 78 3.54 -3.74 -5.31
CA GLY A 78 3.83 -2.77 -6.36
C GLY A 78 3.02 -3.04 -7.62
N TRP A 79 3.08 -4.26 -8.16
CA TRP A 79 2.30 -4.62 -9.34
C TRP A 79 0.78 -4.36 -9.17
N PRO A 80 0.09 -4.90 -8.14
CA PRO A 80 -1.31 -4.56 -7.89
C PRO A 80 -1.58 -3.07 -7.72
N ALA A 81 -0.72 -2.35 -7.00
CA ALA A 81 -0.89 -0.92 -6.75
C ALA A 81 -0.73 -0.10 -8.02
N THR A 82 0.26 -0.40 -8.86
CA THR A 82 0.47 0.28 -10.15
C THR A 82 -0.66 -0.02 -11.13
N CYS A 83 -1.14 -1.26 -11.19
CA CYS A 83 -2.32 -1.61 -12.00
C CYS A 83 -3.54 -0.79 -11.56
N ALA A 84 -3.80 -0.71 -10.24
CA ALA A 84 -4.90 0.09 -9.71
C ALA A 84 -4.69 1.58 -10.00
N ALA A 85 -3.49 2.11 -9.79
CA ALA A 85 -3.16 3.49 -10.07
C ALA A 85 -3.44 3.86 -11.54
N LYS A 86 -3.01 3.02 -12.48
CA LYS A 86 -3.20 3.22 -13.91
C LYS A 86 -4.68 3.22 -14.32
N ILE A 87 -5.49 2.33 -13.73
CA ILE A 87 -6.95 2.27 -14.00
C ILE A 87 -7.66 3.53 -13.50
N PHE A 88 -7.25 4.07 -12.35
CA PHE A 88 -7.89 5.24 -11.72
C PHE A 88 -7.17 6.57 -12.00
N GLY A 89 -6.20 6.59 -12.91
CA GLY A 89 -5.43 7.79 -13.27
C GLY A 89 -4.68 8.44 -12.09
N LYS A 90 -4.20 7.63 -11.15
CA LYS A 90 -3.45 8.07 -9.95
C LYS A 90 -1.95 8.02 -10.20
N LYS A 91 -1.22 8.85 -9.45
CA LYS A 91 0.25 8.88 -9.42
C LYS A 91 0.80 7.96 -8.35
#